data_AF-A0A949J8E2-F1
#
_entry.id   AF-A0A949J8E2-F1
#
_cell.length_a   1.000
_cell.length_b   1.000
_cell.length_c   1.000
_cell.angle_alpha   90.00
_cell.angle_beta   90.00
_cell.angle_gamma   90.00
#
_symmetry.space_group_name_H-M   'P 1'
#
loop_
_entity.id
_entity.type
_entity.pdbx_description
1 polymer ?
#
loop_
_entity_poly.entity_id
_entity_poly.type
_entity_poly.pdbx_seq_one_letter_code
_entity_poly.pdbx_strand_id
1 'polypeptide(L)' 'MAKGKGYGKCILFNEHFVVYTIPSIVTAIGDSTIATAEGTASGGIQLIDERPATPGYKEDKLDQQKDSLQRILE' A
#
# COMPACT_ATOMS: atom_id res chain seq x y z
N MET A 1 13.74 -9.85 10.71
CA MET A 1 12.99 -8.61 10.45
C MET A 1 13.32 -8.14 9.04
N ALA A 2 12.32 -7.96 8.17
CA ALA A 2 12.46 -7.39 6.85
C ALA A 2 11.92 -5.95 6.85
N LYS A 3 12.52 -5.07 6.03
CA LYS A 3 12.08 -3.69 5.87
C LYS A 3 11.95 -3.36 4.39
N GLY A 4 10.84 -2.76 4.01
CA GLY A 4 10.58 -2.23 2.68
C GLY A 4 10.18 -0.75 2.77
N LYS A 5 10.40 -0.01 1.68
CA LYS A 5 9.99 1.40 1.58
C LYS A 5 9.01 1.56 0.43
N GLY A 6 7.81 2.05 0.74
CA GLY A 6 6.80 2.45 -0.24
C GLY A 6 6.77 3.97 -0.39
N TYR A 7 6.55 4.45 -1.61
CA TYR A 7 6.45 5.87 -1.91
C TYR A 7 5.00 6.23 -2.24
N GLY A 8 4.57 7.42 -1.81
CA GLY A 8 3.32 8.00 -2.26
C GLY A 8 3.37 8.28 -3.76
N LYS A 9 2.27 7.99 -4.47
CA LYS A 9 2.14 8.34 -5.89
C LYS A 9 1.49 9.71 -6.02
N CYS A 10 2.10 10.62 -6.79
CA CYS A 10 1.41 11.78 -7.35
C CYS A 10 1.13 11.50 -8.82
N ILE A 11 -0.14 11.57 -9.19
CA ILE A 11 -0.54 11.46 -10.59
C ILE A 11 -0.86 12.89 -11.05
N LEU A 12 0.08 13.50 -11.79
CA LEU A 12 -0.02 14.90 -12.24
C LEU A 12 -1.07 15.09 -13.34
N PHE A 13 -1.20 14.11 -14.23
CA PHE A 13 -2.22 14.05 -15.27
C PHE A 13 -2.64 12.59 -15.46
N ASN A 14 -3.84 12.34 -16.01
CA ASN A 14 -4.22 11.05 -16.57
C ASN A 14 -4.41 9.89 -15.56
N GLU A 15 -4.85 10.14 -14.32
CA GLU A 15 -5.20 9.03 -13.40
C GLU A 15 -6.30 8.12 -13.97
N HIS A 16 -7.33 8.71 -14.58
CA HIS A 16 -8.37 7.95 -15.26
C HIS A 16 -7.83 7.12 -16.43
N PHE A 17 -6.70 7.48 -17.03
CA PHE A 17 -6.10 6.70 -18.12
C PHE A 17 -5.47 5.41 -17.60
N VAL A 18 -4.90 5.41 -16.40
CA VAL A 18 -4.42 4.18 -15.74
C VAL A 18 -5.58 3.21 -15.48
N VAL A 19 -6.75 3.75 -15.13
CA VAL A 19 -7.99 2.95 -15.01
C VAL A 19 -8.35 2.30 -16.35
N TYR A 20 -8.09 2.99 -17.46
CA TYR A 20 -8.26 2.46 -18.83
C TYR A 20 -7.00 1.82 -19.43
N THR A 21 -6.04 1.40 -18.59
CA THR A 21 -4.81 0.71 -19.02
C THR A 21 -3.91 1.50 -20.00
N ILE A 22 -4.10 2.81 -20.11
CA ILE A 22 -3.28 3.72 -20.91
C ILE A 22 -2.08 4.19 -20.06
N PRO A 23 -0.85 4.24 -20.61
CA PRO A 23 0.35 4.67 -19.87
C PRO A 23 0.20 6.08 -19.27
N SER A 24 0.63 6.25 -18.02
CA SER A 24 0.70 7.55 -17.35
C SER A 24 2.09 7.81 -16.79
N ILE A 25 2.44 9.09 -16.67
CA ILE A 25 3.66 9.51 -15.98
C ILE A 25 3.28 9.72 -14.51
N VAL A 26 3.81 8.87 -13.64
CA VAL A 26 3.62 8.98 -12.19
C VAL A 26 4.90 9.53 -11.59
N THR A 27 4.79 10.61 -10.82
CA THR A 27 5.91 11.14 -10.04
C THR A 27 5.73 10.68 -8.60
N ALA A 28 6.78 10.11 -8.00
CA ALA A 28 6.76 9.80 -6.58
C ALA A 28 6.73 11.11 -5.77
N ILE A 29 5.83 11.20 -4.80
CA ILE A 29 5.88 12.26 -3.78
C ILE A 29 7.09 11.97 -2.89
N GLY A 30 7.70 13.02 -2.32
CA GLY A 30 8.75 12.86 -1.30
C GLY A 30 8.29 12.07 -0.08
N ASP A 31 6.98 11.93 0.11
CA ASP A 31 6.35 11.15 1.15
C ASP A 31 6.54 9.66 0.90
N SER A 32 6.96 8.97 1.96
CA SER A 32 7.21 7.54 1.93
C SER A 32 6.83 6.91 3.25
N THR A 33 6.57 5.61 3.21
CA THR A 33 6.21 4.81 4.38
C THR A 33 7.12 3.60 4.44
N ILE A 34 7.51 3.22 5.65
CA ILE A 34 8.30 2.01 5.89
C ILE A 34 7.33 0.90 6.25
N ALA A 35 7.41 -0.21 5.52
CA ALA A 35 6.77 -1.46 5.89
C ALA A 35 7.79 -2.36 6.58
N THR A 36 7.43 -2.92 7.72
CA THR A 36 8.27 -3.86 8.47
C THR A 36 7.56 -5.19 8.61
N ALA A 37 8.27 -6.28 8.39
CA ALA A 37 7.78 -7.63 8.64
C ALA A 37 8.69 -8.33 9.65
N GLU A 38 8.07 -8.92 10.67
CA GLU A 38 8.77 -9.68 11.70
C GLU A 38 8.04 -10.99 11.98
N GLY A 39 8.83 -12.04 12.17
CA GLY A 39 8.29 -13.32 12.62
C GLY A 39 7.96 -13.20 14.10
N THR A 40 6.75 -13.61 14.46
CA THR A 40 6.30 -13.69 15.85
C THR A 40 6.02 -15.15 16.19
N ALA A 41 5.86 -15.46 17.49
CA ALA A 41 5.49 -16.81 17.91
C ALA A 41 4.04 -17.18 17.55
N SER A 42 3.23 -16.23 17.06
CA SER A 42 1.87 -16.52 16.62
C SER A 42 1.89 -17.13 15.22
N GLY A 43 1.14 -18.22 15.01
CA GLY A 43 1.03 -18.92 13.73
C GLY A 43 0.15 -18.22 12.69
N GLY A 44 -0.02 -16.89 12.79
CA GLY A 44 -0.92 -16.11 11.97
C GLY A 44 -0.30 -14.78 11.55
N ILE A 45 -1.09 -13.97 10.85
CA ILE A 45 -0.61 -12.70 10.27
C ILE A 45 -1.37 -11.56 10.90
N GLN A 46 -0.61 -10.61 11.44
CA GLN A 46 -1.14 -9.39 12.00
C GLN A 46 -0.81 -8.23 11.06
N LEU A 47 -1.85 -7.57 10.55
CA LEU A 47 -1.71 -6.38 9.72
C LEU A 47 -1.88 -5.13 10.60
N ILE A 48 -0.82 -4.33 10.71
CA ILE A 48 -0.81 -3.08 11.47
C ILE A 48 -0.55 -1.93 10.49
N ASP A 49 -1.54 -1.08 10.28
CA ASP A 49 -1.44 0.07 9.36
C ASP A 49 -1.40 1.40 10.12
N GLU A 50 -0.18 1.85 10.43
CA GLU A 50 0.09 3.14 11.09
C GLU A 50 0.45 4.27 10.09
N ARG A 51 0.33 4.04 8.78
CA ARG A 51 0.76 5.04 7.79
C ARG A 51 -0.01 6.36 7.92
N PRO A 52 0.62 7.53 7.71
CA PRO A 52 -0.13 8.77 7.57
C PRO A 52 -1.11 8.66 6.41
N ALA A 53 -2.39 8.90 6.66
CA ALA A 53 -3.44 8.83 5.65
C ALA A 53 -4.53 9.87 5.93
N THR A 54 -5.28 10.25 4.91
CA THR A 54 -6.48 11.06 5.09
C THR A 54 -7.51 10.29 5.94
N PRO A 55 -8.32 10.96 6.78
CA PRO A 55 -9.34 10.30 7.58
C PRO A 55 -10.25 9.39 6.74
N GLY A 56 -10.54 8.18 7.24
CA GLY A 56 -11.40 7.18 6.56
C GLY A 56 -10.72 6.34 5.47
N TYR A 57 -9.55 6.77 4.98
CA TYR A 57 -8.91 6.10 3.84
C TYR A 57 -8.42 4.68 4.17
N LYS A 58 -7.97 4.44 5.39
CA LYS A 58 -7.46 3.11 5.78
C LYS A 58 -8.59 2.11 5.90
N GLU A 59 -9.70 2.56 6.48
CA GLU A 59 -10.92 1.80 6.67
C GLU A 59 -11.49 1.38 5.31
N ASP A 60 -11.62 2.34 4.38
CA ASP A 60 -12.12 2.11 3.02
C ASP A 60 -11.24 1.16 2.19
N LYS A 61 -9.94 1.07 2.51
CA LYS A 61 -8.95 0.27 1.78
C LYS A 61 -8.54 -1.01 2.49
N LEU A 62 -9.03 -1.26 3.70
CA LEU A 62 -8.62 -2.40 4.52
C LEU A 62 -8.87 -3.74 3.82
N ASP A 63 -10.03 -3.89 3.19
CA ASP A 63 -10.38 -5.14 2.49
C ASP A 63 -9.50 -5.38 1.26
N GLN A 64 -9.15 -4.32 0.53
CA GLN A 64 -8.20 -4.40 -0.59
C GLN A 64 -6.80 -4.80 -0.10
N GLN A 65 -6.39 -4.29 1.06
CA GLN A 65 -5.11 -4.64 1.66
C GLN A 65 -5.07 -6.10 2.14
N LYS A 66 -6.16 -6.62 2.70
CA LYS A 66 -6.28 -8.03 3.09
C LYS A 66 -6.24 -8.96 1.89
N ASP A 67 -7.00 -8.67 0.83
CA ASP A 67 -6.98 -9.46 -0.42
C ASP A 67 -5.57 -9.48 -1.03
N SER A 68 -4.89 -8.33 -1.09
CA SER A 68 -3.51 -8.26 -1.57
C SER A 68 -2.56 -9.11 -0.73
N LEU A 69 -2.72 -9.13 0.59
CA LEU A 69 -1.85 -9.90 1.48
C LEU A 69 -2.09 -11.40 1.30
N GLN A 70 -3.36 -11.81 1.18
CA GLN A 70 -3.72 -13.20 0.91
C GLN A 70 -3.08 -13.70 -0.39
N ARG A 71 -3.16 -12.92 -1.48
CA ARG A 71 -2.55 -13.27 -2.77
C ARG A 71 -1.02 -13.40 -2.76
N ILE A 72 -0.34 -12.75 -1.81
CA ILE A 72 1.13 -12.84 -1.68
C ILE A 72 1.54 -14.13 -0.95
N LEU A 73 0.64 -14.68 -0.13
CA LEU A 73 0.92 -15.82 0.75
C LEU A 73 0.42 -17.15 0.19
N GLU A 74 -0.54 -17.11 -0.73
CA GLU A 74 -0.94 -18.23 -1.60
C GLU A 74 0.12 -18.54 -2.66
#